data_AF-A0A3B0VNK1-F1
#
_entry.id   AF-A0A3B0VNK1-F1
#
_cell.length_a   1.000
_cell.length_b   1.000
_cell.length_c   1.000
_cell.angle_alpha   90.00
_cell.angle_beta   90.00
_cell.angle_gamma   90.00
#
_symmetry.space_group_name_H-M   'P 1'
#
loop_
_entity.id
_entity.type
_entity.pdbx_description
1 polymer ?
#
loop_
_entity_poly.entity_id
_entity_poly.type
_entity_poly.pdbx_seq_one_letter_code
_entity_poly.pdbx_strand_id
1 'polypeptide(L)'
;GHKIAVLAVDPTSSITGGSILGDKTRMELLTRAENAFIRPSPTGGMLGGVTRKTRESILICEAAGYDVILVETVGTGQSEIAVRAMVDFFLLLLVPGAGDELQGIKKGVVEIADAILINKADGENKIQAKAARTEYNRALHYLTPATEGWRPRTYIGSALEGSGIDKIWSVIESFREKMTASGALQARREAQMQQWLHTVIGEQLQRNFYDQPVVQAALPEMETAVRKGILPPTAAAQKLLQIFQKTISK
;
A
#
# COMPACT_ATOMS: atom_id res chain seq x y z
N GLY A 1 -15.20 -15.44 14.65
CA GLY A 1 -14.34 -15.29 15.83
C GLY A 1 -12.89 -15.02 15.46
N HIS A 2 -12.63 -14.27 14.39
CA HIS A 2 -11.27 -13.85 14.03
C HIS A 2 -10.81 -12.70 14.93
N LYS A 3 -9.50 -12.59 15.12
CA LYS A 3 -8.84 -11.41 15.68
C LYS A 3 -8.31 -10.55 14.53
N ILE A 4 -8.89 -9.36 14.37
CA ILE A 4 -8.68 -8.51 13.19
C ILE A 4 -7.81 -7.31 13.54
N ALA A 5 -6.71 -7.11 12.82
CA ALA A 5 -5.94 -5.88 12.87
C ALA A 5 -6.22 -5.04 11.62
N VAL A 6 -6.40 -3.74 11.78
CA VAL A 6 -6.54 -2.76 10.67
C VAL A 6 -5.42 -1.74 10.77
N LEU A 7 -4.58 -1.70 9.74
CA LEU A 7 -3.41 -0.83 9.64
C LEU A 7 -3.61 0.13 8.47
N ALA A 8 -3.67 1.43 8.75
CA ALA A 8 -3.76 2.44 7.70
C ALA A 8 -2.35 2.85 7.19
N VAL A 9 -2.23 3.10 5.89
CA VAL A 9 -1.02 3.60 5.22
C VAL A 9 -1.34 4.94 4.57
N ASP A 10 -0.88 6.04 5.18
CA ASP A 10 -1.07 7.41 4.70
C ASP A 10 0.29 8.08 4.43
N PRO A 11 0.66 8.29 3.15
CA PRO A 11 1.87 9.00 2.77
C PRO A 11 1.96 10.43 3.32
N THR A 12 0.82 11.09 3.49
CA THR A 12 0.73 12.51 3.88
C THR A 12 0.93 12.72 5.38
N SER A 13 0.93 11.64 6.17
CA SER A 13 1.29 11.65 7.59
C SER A 13 2.69 12.22 7.87
N SER A 14 3.57 12.20 6.86
CA SER A 14 4.88 12.85 6.88
C SER A 14 4.80 14.38 7.09
N ILE A 15 3.75 15.02 6.58
CA ILE A 15 3.52 16.47 6.68
C ILE A 15 2.80 16.82 7.98
N THR A 16 1.82 16.02 8.38
CA THR A 16 0.92 16.34 9.52
C THR A 16 1.42 15.82 10.87
N GLY A 17 2.53 15.08 10.90
CA GLY A 17 3.02 14.46 12.14
C GLY A 17 2.14 13.28 12.60
N GLY A 18 1.34 12.72 11.68
CA GLY A 18 0.46 11.59 11.92
C GLY A 18 -0.68 11.93 12.89
N SER A 19 -1.66 11.04 12.98
CA SER A 19 -2.81 11.26 13.85
C SER A 19 -2.75 10.37 15.10
N ILE A 20 -2.72 11.00 16.27
CA ILE A 20 -2.68 10.32 17.58
C ILE A 20 -3.98 9.54 17.84
N LEU A 21 -5.12 10.15 17.51
CA LEU A 21 -6.46 9.56 17.63
C LEU A 21 -6.99 9.01 16.30
N GLY A 22 -6.15 9.05 15.26
CA GLY A 22 -6.51 8.96 13.85
C GLY A 22 -7.63 8.01 13.50
N ASP A 23 -8.63 8.57 12.84
CA ASP A 23 -9.53 7.87 11.92
C ASP A 23 -10.42 6.75 12.51
N LYS A 24 -10.33 6.52 13.83
CA LYS A 24 -11.16 5.55 14.56
C LYS A 24 -12.65 5.86 14.49
N THR A 25 -13.01 7.13 14.26
CA THR A 25 -14.39 7.58 14.08
C THR A 25 -15.03 7.03 12.80
N ARG A 26 -14.26 6.64 11.78
CA ARG A 26 -14.82 6.00 10.56
C ARG A 26 -15.18 4.53 10.76
N MET A 27 -14.66 3.90 11.82
CA MET A 27 -14.82 2.48 12.13
C MET A 27 -15.36 2.31 13.55
N GLU A 28 -16.48 2.97 13.87
CA GLU A 28 -17.01 3.03 15.24
C GLU A 28 -17.31 1.65 15.85
N LEU A 29 -17.95 0.77 15.08
CA LEU A 29 -18.29 -0.58 15.52
C LEU A 29 -17.02 -1.41 15.81
N LEU A 30 -16.03 -1.33 14.91
CA LEU A 30 -14.79 -2.08 15.02
C LEU A 30 -13.91 -1.55 16.15
N THR A 31 -13.94 -0.24 16.42
CA THR A 31 -13.20 0.38 17.54
C THR A 31 -13.65 -0.13 18.90
N ARG A 32 -14.89 -0.62 19.02
CA ARG A 32 -15.45 -1.18 20.27
C ARG A 32 -15.31 -2.70 20.36
N ALA A 33 -14.89 -3.38 19.29
CA ALA A 33 -14.78 -4.82 19.28
C ALA A 33 -13.50 -5.28 20.01
N GLU A 34 -13.63 -6.14 21.01
CA GLU A 34 -12.49 -6.64 21.80
C GLU A 34 -11.47 -7.41 20.95
N ASN A 35 -11.93 -8.07 19.90
CA ASN A 35 -11.09 -8.84 18.98
C ASN A 35 -10.57 -8.00 17.80
N ALA A 36 -10.68 -6.67 17.87
CA ALA A 36 -10.21 -5.78 16.82
C ALA A 36 -9.15 -4.79 17.32
N PHE A 37 -8.13 -4.56 16.50
CA PHE A 37 -7.10 -3.56 16.75
C PHE A 37 -6.97 -2.64 15.55
N ILE A 38 -7.06 -1.33 15.78
CA ILE A 38 -6.97 -0.32 14.73
C ILE A 38 -5.78 0.57 15.01
N ARG A 39 -4.85 0.64 14.05
CA ARG A 39 -3.68 1.50 14.10
C ARG A 39 -3.67 2.48 12.93
N PRO A 40 -3.79 3.80 13.18
CA PRO A 40 -3.63 4.80 12.13
C PRO A 40 -2.18 4.83 11.63
N SER A 41 -1.98 5.42 10.44
CA SER A 41 -0.69 5.45 9.76
C SER A 41 0.42 6.00 10.66
N PRO A 42 1.56 5.30 10.78
CA PRO A 42 2.69 5.77 11.55
C PRO A 42 3.35 6.97 10.84
N THR A 43 3.95 7.87 11.62
CA THR A 43 4.77 8.95 11.07
C THR A 43 6.11 8.43 10.56
N GLY A 44 6.45 8.77 9.34
CA GLY A 44 7.82 8.74 8.83
C GLY A 44 7.93 9.85 7.81
N GLY A 45 8.90 10.76 7.95
CA GLY A 45 9.00 11.97 7.12
C GLY A 45 9.05 11.75 5.60
N MET A 46 9.12 10.50 5.13
CA MET A 46 9.00 10.07 3.73
C MET A 46 8.15 8.79 3.61
N LEU A 47 7.54 8.56 2.44
CA LEU A 47 6.70 7.38 2.12
C LEU A 47 7.35 6.03 2.52
N GLY A 48 8.67 5.90 2.35
CA GLY A 48 9.41 4.71 2.76
C GLY A 48 9.32 4.42 4.27
N GLY A 49 9.41 5.47 5.10
CA GLY A 49 9.29 5.34 6.55
C GLY A 49 7.92 4.89 7.04
N VAL A 50 6.84 5.27 6.34
CA VAL A 50 5.48 4.81 6.62
C VAL A 50 5.35 3.33 6.26
N THR A 51 5.76 2.96 5.04
CA THR A 51 5.75 1.58 4.54
C THR A 51 6.52 0.63 5.46
N ARG A 52 7.70 1.07 5.93
CA ARG A 52 8.53 0.35 6.90
C ARG A 52 7.78 0.00 8.18
N LYS A 53 7.25 1.03 8.85
CA LYS A 53 6.61 0.88 10.15
C LYS A 53 5.32 0.05 10.05
N THR A 54 4.61 0.14 8.93
CA THR A 54 3.45 -0.73 8.69
C THR A 54 3.86 -2.20 8.61
N ARG A 55 4.91 -2.55 7.87
CA ARG A 55 5.40 -3.94 7.83
C ARG A 55 5.85 -4.47 9.18
N GLU A 56 6.59 -3.67 9.95
CA GLU A 56 6.97 -4.04 11.32
C GLU A 56 5.72 -4.25 12.19
N SER A 57 4.68 -3.43 12.00
CA SER A 57 3.39 -3.59 12.70
C SER A 57 2.63 -4.85 12.30
N ILE A 58 2.69 -5.27 11.03
CA ILE A 58 2.10 -6.54 10.55
C ILE A 58 2.70 -7.69 11.37
N LEU A 59 4.03 -7.80 11.43
CA LEU A 59 4.72 -8.88 12.16
C LEU A 59 4.37 -8.89 13.66
N ILE A 60 4.23 -7.72 14.28
CA ILE A 60 3.82 -7.60 15.67
C ILE A 60 2.37 -8.08 15.86
N CYS A 61 1.47 -7.74 14.95
CA CYS A 61 0.07 -8.20 14.99
C CYS A 61 -0.01 -9.73 14.83
N GLU A 62 0.73 -10.31 13.89
CA GLU A 62 0.80 -11.76 13.70
C GLU A 62 1.31 -12.44 14.98
N ALA A 63 2.39 -11.94 15.58
CA ALA A 63 2.95 -12.45 16.83
C ALA A 63 1.98 -12.31 18.03
N ALA A 64 1.13 -11.28 18.03
CA ALA A 64 0.07 -11.07 19.02
C ALA A 64 -1.20 -11.92 18.77
N GLY A 65 -1.17 -12.80 17.77
CA GLY A 65 -2.24 -13.74 17.45
C GLY A 65 -3.41 -13.10 16.70
N TYR A 66 -3.19 -12.01 15.96
CA TYR A 66 -4.15 -11.54 14.96
C TYR A 66 -4.01 -12.40 13.71
N ASP A 67 -5.09 -13.05 13.30
CA ASP A 67 -5.12 -13.99 12.18
C ASP A 67 -5.65 -13.36 10.88
N VAL A 68 -6.20 -12.15 10.96
CA VAL A 68 -6.60 -11.32 9.82
C VAL A 68 -6.00 -9.93 9.97
N ILE A 69 -5.23 -9.48 8.98
CA ILE A 69 -4.63 -8.15 8.96
C ILE A 69 -5.07 -7.44 7.69
N LEU A 70 -5.84 -6.35 7.87
CA LEU A 70 -6.29 -5.47 6.79
C LEU A 70 -5.34 -4.28 6.72
N VAL A 71 -4.76 -4.05 5.53
CA VAL A 71 -3.91 -2.89 5.26
C VAL A 71 -4.63 -1.98 4.29
N GLU A 72 -5.02 -0.80 4.77
CA GLU A 72 -5.78 0.20 3.99
C GLU A 72 -4.88 1.32 3.49
N THR A 73 -4.98 1.69 2.21
CA THR A 73 -4.39 2.92 1.68
C THR A 73 -5.26 4.11 2.05
N VAL A 74 -4.69 5.15 2.66
CA VAL A 74 -5.39 6.38 3.02
C VAL A 74 -4.78 7.56 2.27
N GLY A 75 -5.65 8.43 1.73
CA GLY A 75 -5.25 9.68 1.07
C GLY A 75 -4.88 9.55 -0.42
N THR A 76 -4.33 10.63 -0.97
CA THR A 76 -3.92 10.72 -2.37
C THR A 76 -2.41 10.50 -2.49
N GLY A 77 -1.99 9.33 -2.98
CA GLY A 77 -0.57 9.00 -3.16
C GLY A 77 -0.36 7.63 -3.78
N GLN A 78 0.81 7.39 -4.36
CA GLN A 78 1.22 6.11 -4.97
C GLN A 78 1.52 5.03 -3.90
N SER A 79 0.58 4.81 -3.00
CA SER A 79 0.71 3.87 -1.87
C SER A 79 0.24 2.45 -2.23
N GLU A 80 -0.47 2.29 -3.34
CA GLU A 80 -1.08 1.05 -3.78
C GLU A 80 -0.01 -0.02 -4.06
N ILE A 81 1.08 0.34 -4.73
CA ILE A 81 2.20 -0.56 -4.99
C ILE A 81 2.92 -0.96 -3.69
N ALA A 82 3.08 -0.02 -2.76
CA ALA A 82 3.70 -0.29 -1.48
C ALA A 82 2.86 -1.26 -0.63
N VAL A 83 1.54 -1.05 -0.58
CA VAL A 83 0.60 -1.95 0.10
C VAL A 83 0.58 -3.31 -0.60
N ARG A 84 0.53 -3.35 -1.93
CA ARG A 84 0.57 -4.61 -2.69
C ARG A 84 1.80 -5.46 -2.36
N ALA A 85 2.94 -4.81 -2.15
CA ALA A 85 4.18 -5.48 -1.81
C ALA A 85 4.19 -6.09 -0.40
N MET A 86 3.24 -5.74 0.49
CA MET A 86 3.20 -6.25 1.88
C MET A 86 1.97 -7.09 2.23
N VAL A 87 1.07 -7.34 1.27
CA VAL A 87 -0.13 -8.13 1.47
C VAL A 87 -0.16 -9.36 0.57
N ASP A 88 -0.87 -10.38 1.03
CA ASP A 88 -1.12 -11.61 0.28
C ASP A 88 -2.12 -11.40 -0.87
N PHE A 89 -3.19 -10.68 -0.57
CA PHE A 89 -4.35 -10.43 -1.42
C PHE A 89 -4.62 -8.94 -1.50
N PHE A 90 -4.77 -8.41 -2.72
CA PHE A 90 -5.08 -6.99 -2.94
C PHE A 90 -6.50 -6.81 -3.47
N LEU A 91 -7.36 -6.19 -2.65
CA LEU A 91 -8.74 -5.87 -3.01
C LEU A 91 -8.86 -4.41 -3.48
N LEU A 92 -9.27 -4.22 -4.73
CA LEU A 92 -9.58 -2.89 -5.26
C LEU A 92 -11.06 -2.57 -5.04
N LEU A 93 -11.34 -1.49 -4.30
CA LEU A 93 -12.69 -0.97 -4.09
C LEU A 93 -12.99 0.15 -5.09
N LEU A 94 -14.13 0.06 -5.79
CA LEU A 94 -14.62 1.07 -6.71
C LEU A 94 -16.08 1.41 -6.38
N VAL A 95 -16.60 2.51 -6.94
CA VAL A 95 -18.02 2.90 -6.83
C VAL A 95 -18.60 3.08 -8.24
N PRO A 96 -19.89 2.77 -8.45
CA PRO A 96 -20.53 2.92 -9.75
C PRO A 96 -20.70 4.40 -10.12
N GLY A 97 -20.60 4.70 -11.42
CA GLY A 97 -20.92 6.03 -11.95
C GLY A 97 -19.84 7.08 -11.68
N ALA A 98 -18.62 6.68 -11.32
CA ALA A 98 -17.50 7.59 -11.04
C ALA A 98 -16.95 8.32 -12.29
N GLY A 99 -17.50 8.07 -13.48
CA GLY A 99 -17.07 8.63 -14.76
C GLY A 99 -15.87 7.88 -15.35
N ASP A 100 -15.82 7.80 -16.68
CA ASP A 100 -14.81 7.15 -17.54
C ASP A 100 -13.99 6.06 -16.83
N GLU A 101 -14.70 5.04 -16.36
CA GLU A 101 -14.26 4.16 -15.27
C GLU A 101 -12.98 3.40 -15.63
N LEU A 102 -12.75 3.10 -16.91
CA LEU A 102 -11.52 2.47 -17.39
C LEU A 102 -10.40 3.46 -17.77
N GLN A 103 -10.72 4.70 -18.16
CA GLN A 103 -9.73 5.70 -18.55
C GLN A 103 -9.19 6.49 -17.35
N GLY A 104 -10.00 6.68 -16.30
CA GLY A 104 -9.65 7.40 -15.08
C GLY A 104 -8.94 6.55 -14.02
N ILE A 105 -9.10 5.21 -14.07
CA ILE A 105 -8.25 4.34 -13.26
C ILE A 105 -6.87 4.30 -13.90
N LYS A 106 -5.87 4.77 -13.14
CA LYS A 106 -4.46 4.59 -13.49
C LYS A 106 -4.26 3.13 -13.89
N LYS A 107 -3.94 2.89 -15.17
CA LYS A 107 -3.75 1.55 -15.76
C LYS A 107 -3.05 0.56 -14.81
N GLY A 108 -2.10 1.03 -13.99
CA GLY A 108 -1.35 0.21 -13.04
C GLY A 108 -2.08 -0.33 -11.77
N VAL A 109 -3.23 0.18 -11.33
CA VAL A 109 -3.86 -0.33 -10.07
C VAL A 109 -4.77 -1.55 -10.31
N VAL A 110 -5.44 -1.61 -11.46
CA VAL A 110 -6.23 -2.80 -11.84
C VAL A 110 -5.33 -4.01 -12.02
N GLU A 111 -4.14 -3.78 -12.61
CA GLU A 111 -3.16 -4.82 -12.91
C GLU A 111 -2.62 -5.55 -11.67
N ILE A 112 -2.66 -4.90 -10.49
CA ILE A 112 -2.16 -5.47 -9.24
C ILE A 112 -3.26 -6.07 -8.35
N ALA A 113 -4.52 -6.01 -8.77
CA ALA A 113 -5.67 -6.47 -7.99
C ALA A 113 -5.94 -7.98 -8.12
N ASP A 114 -6.19 -8.63 -6.99
CA ASP A 114 -6.61 -10.03 -6.92
C ASP A 114 -8.13 -10.18 -6.98
N ALA A 115 -8.87 -9.13 -6.59
CA ALA A 115 -10.28 -8.96 -6.89
C ALA A 115 -10.64 -7.47 -6.93
N ILE A 116 -11.76 -7.18 -7.58
CA ILE A 116 -12.36 -5.85 -7.60
C ILE A 116 -13.75 -5.96 -6.96
N LEU A 117 -14.10 -5.02 -6.09
CA LEU A 117 -15.45 -4.88 -5.54
C LEU A 117 -16.02 -3.51 -5.93
N ILE A 118 -17.09 -3.52 -6.73
CA ILE A 118 -17.90 -2.33 -6.96
C ILE A 118 -18.85 -2.18 -5.77
N ASN A 119 -18.48 -1.31 -4.84
CA ASN A 119 -19.24 -0.97 -3.64
C ASN A 119 -20.39 0.01 -3.97
N LYS A 120 -21.28 0.29 -3.01
CA LYS A 120 -22.50 1.10 -3.19
C LYS A 120 -23.45 0.54 -4.25
N ALA A 121 -23.52 -0.79 -4.38
CA ALA A 121 -24.47 -1.46 -5.26
C ALA A 121 -25.87 -1.58 -4.61
N ASP A 122 -26.40 -0.45 -4.14
CA ASP A 122 -27.68 -0.29 -3.43
C ASP A 122 -28.60 0.68 -4.20
N GLY A 123 -29.91 0.67 -3.88
CA GLY A 123 -30.90 1.54 -4.51
C GLY A 123 -30.81 1.60 -6.05
N GLU A 124 -30.74 2.82 -6.58
CA GLU A 124 -30.64 3.11 -8.03
C GLU A 124 -29.28 2.72 -8.64
N ASN A 125 -28.23 2.60 -7.80
CA ASN A 125 -26.88 2.27 -8.25
C ASN A 125 -26.71 0.80 -8.66
N LYS A 126 -27.68 -0.07 -8.34
CA LYS A 126 -27.64 -1.51 -8.66
C LYS A 126 -27.43 -1.78 -10.17
N ILE A 127 -28.02 -0.94 -11.03
CA ILE A 127 -27.91 -1.11 -12.49
C ILE A 127 -26.50 -0.74 -12.95
N GLN A 128 -26.00 0.43 -12.52
CA GLN A 128 -24.66 0.90 -12.86
C GLN A 128 -23.57 -0.02 -12.32
N ALA A 129 -23.72 -0.53 -11.08
CA ALA A 129 -22.76 -1.48 -10.50
C ALA A 129 -22.68 -2.79 -11.30
N LYS A 130 -23.80 -3.29 -11.84
CA LYS A 130 -23.80 -4.47 -12.72
C LYS A 130 -23.12 -4.20 -14.07
N ALA A 131 -23.29 -3.00 -14.61
CA ALA A 131 -22.61 -2.57 -15.84
C ALA A 131 -21.10 -2.50 -15.62
N ALA A 132 -20.66 -1.76 -14.59
CA ALA A 132 -19.25 -1.66 -14.19
C ALA A 132 -18.61 -3.03 -13.96
N ARG A 133 -19.29 -3.93 -13.20
CA ARG A 133 -18.82 -5.31 -13.01
C ARG A 133 -18.55 -6.03 -14.33
N THR A 134 -19.42 -5.84 -15.32
CA THR A 134 -19.27 -6.49 -16.63
C THR A 134 -18.08 -5.91 -17.39
N GLU A 135 -17.92 -4.60 -17.36
CA GLU A 135 -16.81 -3.89 -17.99
C GLU A 135 -15.45 -4.30 -17.39
N TYR A 136 -15.30 -4.28 -16.07
CA TYR A 136 -14.05 -4.69 -15.43
C TYR A 136 -13.73 -6.17 -15.64
N ASN A 137 -14.72 -7.07 -15.63
CA ASN A 137 -14.44 -8.48 -15.95
C ASN A 137 -13.96 -8.65 -17.40
N ARG A 138 -14.43 -7.82 -18.35
CA ARG A 138 -13.90 -7.81 -19.72
C ARG A 138 -12.45 -7.32 -19.74
N ALA A 139 -12.15 -6.22 -19.04
CA ALA A 139 -10.78 -5.71 -18.96
C ALA A 139 -9.82 -6.74 -18.33
N LEU A 140 -10.19 -7.32 -17.19
CA LEU A 140 -9.41 -8.35 -16.49
C LEU A 140 -9.15 -9.59 -17.36
N HIS A 141 -10.01 -9.89 -18.34
CA HIS A 141 -9.80 -11.00 -19.25
C HIS A 141 -8.56 -10.82 -20.15
N TYR A 142 -8.21 -9.57 -20.47
CA TYR A 142 -7.06 -9.23 -21.33
C TYR A 142 -5.79 -8.89 -20.55
N LEU A 143 -5.88 -8.76 -19.22
CA LEU A 143 -4.74 -8.44 -18.36
C LEU A 143 -4.05 -9.72 -17.88
N THR A 144 -2.73 -9.64 -17.75
CA THR A 144 -1.98 -10.68 -17.03
C THR A 144 -2.33 -10.58 -15.55
N PRO A 145 -2.73 -11.69 -14.89
CA PRO A 145 -3.04 -11.64 -13.47
C PRO A 145 -1.86 -11.21 -12.61
N ALA A 146 -2.13 -10.42 -11.56
CA ALA A 146 -1.14 -10.04 -10.54
C ALA A 146 -0.56 -11.23 -9.78
N THR A 147 -1.30 -12.34 -9.79
CA THR A 147 -1.01 -13.56 -9.04
C THR A 147 -1.08 -14.75 -9.97
N GLU A 148 0.07 -15.39 -10.20
CA GLU A 148 0.13 -16.60 -11.02
C GLU A 148 -0.82 -17.67 -10.46
N GLY A 149 -1.57 -18.33 -11.34
CA GLY A 149 -2.55 -19.34 -10.95
C GLY A 149 -3.87 -18.80 -10.40
N TRP A 150 -4.02 -17.49 -10.20
CA TRP A 150 -5.27 -16.85 -9.80
C TRP A 150 -5.84 -15.98 -10.91
N ARG A 151 -7.14 -16.12 -11.19
CA ARG A 151 -7.84 -15.25 -12.15
C ARG A 151 -8.71 -14.26 -11.40
N PRO A 152 -8.34 -12.96 -11.35
CA PRO A 152 -9.14 -11.96 -10.66
C PRO A 152 -10.51 -11.80 -11.32
N ARG A 153 -11.49 -11.42 -10.49
CA ARG A 153 -12.86 -11.14 -10.94
C ARG A 153 -13.40 -9.92 -10.23
N THR A 154 -14.39 -9.30 -10.86
CA THR A 154 -15.14 -8.19 -10.29
C THR A 154 -16.44 -8.66 -9.65
N TYR A 155 -16.68 -8.20 -8.43
CA TYR A 155 -17.85 -8.43 -7.61
C TYR A 155 -18.59 -7.12 -7.35
N ILE A 156 -19.82 -7.23 -6.84
CA ILE A 156 -20.63 -6.08 -6.43
C ILE A 156 -21.06 -6.29 -4.98
N GLY A 157 -21.20 -5.20 -4.23
CA GLY A 157 -21.70 -5.23 -2.87
C GLY A 157 -22.12 -3.85 -2.38
N SER A 158 -22.77 -3.82 -1.23
CA SER A 158 -23.05 -2.60 -0.49
C SER A 158 -22.51 -2.75 0.92
N ALA A 159 -21.47 -1.98 1.25
CA ALA A 159 -20.98 -1.89 2.62
C ALA A 159 -22.03 -1.31 3.57
N LEU A 160 -22.95 -0.47 3.05
CA LEU A 160 -24.02 0.15 3.84
C LEU A 160 -25.11 -0.87 4.20
N GLU A 161 -25.57 -1.66 3.22
CA GLU A 161 -26.60 -2.70 3.44
C GLU A 161 -25.99 -4.04 3.90
N GLY A 162 -24.65 -4.17 3.91
CA GLY A 162 -23.92 -5.39 4.24
C GLY A 162 -23.91 -6.46 3.12
N SER A 163 -24.55 -6.20 1.98
CA SER A 163 -24.71 -7.19 0.91
C SER A 163 -23.41 -7.43 0.14
N GLY A 164 -23.08 -8.71 -0.12
CA GLY A 164 -21.91 -9.11 -0.90
C GLY A 164 -20.58 -9.09 -0.13
N ILE A 165 -20.58 -8.68 1.15
CA ILE A 165 -19.39 -8.68 2.01
C ILE A 165 -18.98 -10.11 2.42
N ASP A 166 -19.95 -10.96 2.71
CA ASP A 166 -19.78 -12.41 2.93
C ASP A 166 -19.14 -13.10 1.71
N LYS A 167 -19.59 -12.72 0.52
CA LYS A 167 -19.11 -13.26 -0.73
C LYS A 167 -17.67 -12.85 -1.01
N ILE A 168 -17.29 -11.59 -0.76
CA ILE A 168 -15.90 -11.17 -0.97
C ILE A 168 -14.97 -11.86 0.04
N TRP A 169 -15.41 -12.08 1.27
CA TRP A 169 -14.64 -12.86 2.24
C TRP A 169 -14.41 -14.30 1.77
N SER A 170 -15.45 -14.96 1.27
CA SER A 170 -15.33 -16.32 0.70
C SER A 170 -14.35 -16.39 -0.48
N VAL A 171 -14.24 -15.32 -1.27
CA VAL A 171 -13.26 -15.21 -2.37
C VAL A 171 -11.83 -15.11 -1.83
N ILE A 172 -11.62 -14.34 -0.77
CA ILE A 172 -10.32 -14.21 -0.09
C ILE A 172 -9.89 -15.55 0.52
N GLU A 173 -10.81 -16.28 1.15
CA GLU A 173 -10.55 -17.62 1.68
C GLU A 173 -10.19 -18.60 0.55
N SER A 174 -10.97 -18.63 -0.53
CA SER A 174 -10.66 -19.48 -1.69
C SER A 174 -9.33 -19.14 -2.35
N PHE A 175 -8.97 -17.86 -2.39
CA PHE A 175 -7.65 -17.41 -2.84
C PHE A 175 -6.57 -17.99 -1.94
N ARG A 176 -6.68 -17.79 -0.63
CA ARG A 176 -5.69 -18.24 0.35
C ARG A 176 -5.47 -19.74 0.24
N GLU A 177 -6.54 -20.53 0.19
CA GLU A 177 -6.47 -21.99 0.06
C GLU A 177 -5.72 -22.42 -1.21
N LYS A 178 -6.13 -21.90 -2.38
CA LYS A 178 -5.52 -22.29 -3.66
C LYS A 178 -4.07 -21.84 -3.78
N MET A 179 -3.77 -20.62 -3.37
CA MET A 179 -2.42 -20.07 -3.44
C MET A 179 -1.48 -20.70 -2.41
N THR A 180 -2.01 -21.18 -1.28
CA THR A 180 -1.24 -21.99 -0.33
C THR A 180 -0.97 -23.37 -0.92
N ALA A 181 -1.97 -24.04 -1.48
CA ALA A 181 -1.84 -25.37 -2.06
C ALA A 181 -0.85 -25.41 -3.24
N SER A 182 -0.76 -24.33 -4.03
CA SER A 182 0.21 -24.21 -5.13
C SER A 182 1.60 -23.75 -4.68
N GLY A 183 1.79 -23.36 -3.42
CA GLY A 183 3.04 -22.78 -2.91
C GLY A 183 3.30 -21.33 -3.32
N ALA A 184 2.49 -20.76 -4.23
CA ALA A 184 2.69 -19.41 -4.75
C ALA A 184 2.46 -18.31 -3.69
N LEU A 185 1.66 -18.58 -2.65
CA LEU A 185 1.53 -17.65 -1.51
C LEU A 185 2.84 -17.53 -0.72
N GLN A 186 3.50 -18.65 -0.46
CA GLN A 186 4.78 -18.69 0.26
C GLN A 186 5.89 -18.03 -0.58
N ALA A 187 5.99 -18.39 -1.86
CA ALA A 187 6.94 -17.78 -2.79
C ALA A 187 6.77 -16.25 -2.90
N ARG A 188 5.53 -15.76 -2.89
CA ARG A 188 5.24 -14.33 -2.82
C ARG A 188 5.81 -13.70 -1.56
N ARG A 189 5.51 -14.26 -0.38
CA ARG A 189 5.97 -13.70 0.90
C ARG A 189 7.51 -13.66 0.97
N GLU A 190 8.18 -14.68 0.44
CA GLU A 190 9.65 -14.71 0.33
C GLU A 190 10.18 -13.60 -0.58
N ALA A 191 9.59 -13.43 -1.78
CA ALA A 191 9.96 -12.34 -2.69
C ALA A 191 9.70 -10.95 -2.07
N GLN A 192 8.58 -10.79 -1.37
CA GLN A 192 8.25 -9.56 -0.64
C GLN A 192 9.26 -9.27 0.48
N MET A 193 9.77 -10.30 1.15
CA MET A 193 10.80 -10.16 2.20
C MET A 193 12.16 -9.79 1.60
N GLN A 194 12.54 -10.39 0.47
CA GLN A 194 13.76 -10.03 -0.25
C GLN A 194 13.71 -8.59 -0.74
N GLN A 195 12.61 -8.19 -1.38
CA GLN A 195 12.40 -6.80 -1.81
C GLN A 195 12.50 -5.84 -0.62
N TRP A 196 11.93 -6.24 0.52
CA TRP A 196 11.97 -5.45 1.74
C TRP A 196 13.39 -5.23 2.28
N LEU A 197 14.24 -6.25 2.29
CA LEU A 197 15.64 -6.13 2.64
C LEU A 197 16.34 -5.03 1.82
N HIS A 198 16.16 -5.04 0.50
CA HIS A 198 16.74 -4.02 -0.37
C HIS A 198 16.20 -2.61 -0.09
N THR A 199 14.90 -2.48 0.20
CA THR A 199 14.31 -1.19 0.61
C THR A 199 14.94 -0.66 1.89
N VAL A 200 15.07 -1.51 2.92
CA VAL A 200 15.69 -1.10 4.20
C VAL A 200 17.14 -0.68 4.02
N ILE A 201 17.93 -1.40 3.22
CA ILE A 201 19.30 -1.04 2.91
C ILE A 201 19.35 0.34 2.25
N GLY A 202 18.54 0.58 1.22
CA GLY A 202 18.50 1.85 0.50
C GLY A 202 18.12 3.02 1.41
N GLU A 203 17.09 2.86 2.24
CA GLU A 203 16.67 3.88 3.22
C GLU A 203 17.77 4.17 4.23
N GLN A 204 18.44 3.14 4.74
CA GLN A 204 19.50 3.32 5.74
C GLN A 204 20.72 4.01 5.14
N LEU A 205 21.11 3.67 3.90
CA LEU A 205 22.19 4.35 3.20
C LEU A 205 21.88 5.83 2.96
N GLN A 206 20.65 6.16 2.55
CA GLN A 206 20.21 7.55 2.39
C GLN A 206 20.26 8.32 3.71
N ARG A 207 19.73 7.75 4.80
CA ARG A 207 19.80 8.39 6.13
C ARG A 207 21.24 8.59 6.56
N ASN A 208 22.07 7.56 6.47
CA ASN A 208 23.49 7.65 6.79
C ASN A 208 24.20 8.77 6.01
N PHE A 209 23.81 9.03 4.76
CA PHE A 209 24.35 10.11 3.94
C PHE A 209 23.87 11.50 4.42
N TYR A 210 22.55 11.70 4.54
CA TYR A 210 21.98 13.01 4.89
C TYR A 210 22.18 13.40 6.37
N ASP A 211 22.43 12.43 7.25
CA ASP A 211 22.68 12.67 8.67
C ASP A 211 24.15 13.04 8.95
N GLN A 212 25.06 12.97 7.97
CA GLN A 212 26.45 13.38 8.17
C GLN A 212 26.59 14.90 8.28
N PRO A 213 27.23 15.42 9.34
CA PRO A 213 27.45 16.86 9.51
C PRO A 213 28.16 17.52 8.31
N VAL A 214 29.12 16.84 7.70
CA VAL A 214 29.86 17.37 6.53
C VAL A 214 28.98 17.47 5.29
N VAL A 215 28.02 16.56 5.12
CA VAL A 215 27.05 16.59 4.01
C VAL A 215 26.04 17.70 4.26
N GLN A 216 25.51 17.80 5.48
CA GLN A 216 24.58 18.86 5.88
C GLN A 216 25.18 20.26 5.69
N ALA A 217 26.49 20.42 5.98
CA ALA A 217 27.19 21.69 5.76
C ALA A 217 27.36 22.03 4.26
N ALA A 218 27.63 21.03 3.41
CA ALA A 218 27.90 21.24 1.98
C ALA A 218 26.63 21.28 1.11
N LEU A 219 25.52 20.69 1.56
CA LEU A 219 24.29 20.52 0.80
C LEU A 219 23.66 21.86 0.33
N PRO A 220 23.52 22.90 1.17
CA PRO A 220 22.88 24.16 0.75
C PRO A 220 23.64 24.88 -0.38
N GLU A 221 24.97 24.82 -0.38
CA GLU A 221 25.80 25.39 -1.44
C GLU A 221 25.57 24.63 -2.77
N MET A 222 25.58 23.30 -2.72
CA MET A 222 25.34 22.46 -3.91
C MET A 222 23.94 22.66 -4.48
N GLU A 223 22.91 22.73 -3.65
CA GLU A 223 21.53 23.02 -4.07
C GLU A 223 21.41 24.39 -4.74
N THR A 224 22.11 25.39 -4.18
CA THR A 224 22.15 26.74 -4.76
C THR A 224 22.83 26.74 -6.13
N ALA A 225 23.95 26.03 -6.26
CA ALA A 225 24.67 25.91 -7.53
C ALA A 225 23.84 25.20 -8.62
N VAL A 226 23.10 24.15 -8.25
CA VAL A 226 22.17 23.45 -9.16
C VAL A 226 21.03 24.36 -9.58
N ARG A 227 20.38 25.04 -8.63
CA ARG A 227 19.25 25.94 -8.91
C ARG A 227 19.63 27.11 -9.82
N LYS A 228 20.87 27.61 -9.70
CA LYS A 228 21.41 28.69 -10.54
C LYS A 228 21.98 28.19 -11.88
N GLY A 229 21.95 26.89 -12.16
CA GLY A 229 22.51 26.30 -13.39
C GLY A 229 24.04 26.32 -13.45
N ILE A 230 24.73 26.55 -12.32
CA ILE A 230 26.20 26.60 -12.24
C ILE A 230 26.78 25.18 -12.30
N LEU A 231 26.09 24.21 -11.71
CA LEU A 231 26.47 22.80 -11.68
C LEU A 231 25.29 21.92 -12.10
N PRO A 232 25.49 20.92 -12.98
CA PRO A 232 24.49 19.90 -13.22
C PRO A 232 24.17 19.10 -11.93
N PRO A 233 22.92 18.64 -11.73
CA PRO A 233 22.54 17.83 -10.57
C PRO A 233 23.43 16.60 -10.36
N THR A 234 23.83 15.93 -11.44
CA THR A 234 24.70 14.75 -11.41
C THR A 234 26.09 15.06 -10.86
N ALA A 235 26.68 16.18 -11.25
CA ALA A 235 27.99 16.62 -10.78
C ALA A 235 27.95 17.06 -9.30
N ALA A 236 26.90 17.78 -8.90
CA ALA A 236 26.68 18.16 -7.51
C ALA A 236 26.51 16.92 -6.60
N ALA A 237 25.72 15.93 -7.04
CA ALA A 237 25.54 14.67 -6.34
C ALA A 237 26.86 13.89 -6.18
N GLN A 238 27.67 13.78 -7.24
CA GLN A 238 28.99 13.14 -7.17
C GLN A 238 29.92 13.82 -6.17
N LYS A 239 29.95 15.17 -6.14
CA LYS A 239 30.74 15.92 -5.16
C LYS A 239 30.32 15.60 -3.73
N LEU A 240 29.01 15.61 -3.43
CA LEU A 240 28.51 15.29 -2.10
C LEU A 240 28.82 13.84 -1.72
N LEU A 241 28.70 12.89 -2.66
CA LEU A 241 29.07 11.49 -2.44
C LEU A 241 30.57 11.33 -2.13
N GLN A 242 31.45 12.08 -2.80
CA GLN A 242 32.88 12.09 -2.49
C GLN A 242 33.19 12.66 -1.09
N ILE A 243 32.49 13.72 -0.69
CA ILE A 243 32.59 14.29 0.67
C ILE A 243 32.18 13.24 1.69
N PHE A 244 31.07 12.56 1.46
CA PHE A 244 30.58 11.47 2.31
C PHE A 244 31.57 10.30 2.40
N GLN A 245 32.11 9.82 1.28
CA GLN A 245 33.07 8.70 1.27
C GLN A 245 34.32 8.98 2.13
N LYS A 246 34.82 10.23 2.14
CA LYS A 246 35.96 10.62 2.97
C LYS A 246 35.70 10.50 4.48
N THR A 247 34.45 10.47 4.90
CA THR A 247 34.09 10.25 6.32
C THR A 247 34.05 8.78 6.71
N ILE A 248 33.79 7.89 5.75
CA ILE A 248 33.73 6.43 5.99
C ILE A 248 35.13 5.81 5.92
N SER A 249 36.03 6.38 5.11
CA SER A 249 37.40 5.89 4.93
C SER A 249 38.39 6.28 6.04
N LYS A 250 37.90 6.79 7.18
CA LYS A 250 38.69 7.12 8.37
C LYS A 250 38.29 6.19 9.52
#